data_AF-A0A3M8DGD7-F1
#
_entry.id   AF-A0A3M8DGD7-F1
#
_cell.length_a   1.000
_cell.length_b   1.000
_cell.length_c   1.000
_cell.angle_alpha   90.00
_cell.angle_beta   90.00
_cell.angle_gamma   90.00
#
_symmetry.space_group_name_H-M   'P 1'
#
loop_
_entity.id
_entity.type
_entity.pdbx_description
1 polymer ?
#
loop_
_entity_poly.entity_id
_entity_poly.type
_entity_poly.pdbx_seq_one_letter_code
_entity_poly.pdbx_strand_id
1 'polypeptide(L)'
;MQEHPHIHPECAKAIDQLKRMKNPKFPDFVALRTYGQDRYSAMGWEELQQYINEQTIVIVEQFEDEHNIMSALRWVARGLPVSLAIRKVRADYSMYGFRGRN
;
A
#
# COMPACT_ATOMS: atom_id res chain seq x y z
N MET A 1 -13.78 -15.34 -2.86
CA MET A 1 -13.20 -14.16 -2.18
C MET A 1 -12.16 -14.72 -1.22
N GLN A 2 -10.87 -14.43 -1.40
CA GLN A 2 -9.87 -14.87 -0.41
C GLN A 2 -10.00 -13.94 0.81
N GLU A 3 -10.48 -14.48 1.92
CA GLU A 3 -10.47 -13.78 3.19
C GLU A 3 -9.02 -13.64 3.64
N HIS A 4 -8.61 -12.43 4.05
CA HIS A 4 -7.27 -12.16 4.56
C HIS A 4 -7.34 -12.15 6.10
N PRO A 5 -7.21 -13.30 6.79
CA PRO A 5 -7.48 -13.45 8.24
C PRO A 5 -6.59 -12.61 9.16
N HIS A 6 -5.67 -11.82 8.61
CA HIS A 6 -4.72 -11.01 9.35
C HIS A 6 -4.82 -9.51 9.07
N ILE A 7 -5.74 -9.07 8.19
CA ILE A 7 -5.96 -7.66 7.91
C ILE A 7 -7.09 -7.15 8.82
N HIS A 8 -6.92 -5.96 9.40
CA HIS A 8 -7.99 -5.35 10.18
C HIS A 8 -9.27 -5.20 9.32
N PRO A 9 -10.47 -5.55 9.82
CA PRO A 9 -11.70 -5.50 9.02
C PRO A 9 -11.96 -4.13 8.39
N GLU A 10 -11.64 -3.04 9.09
CA GLU A 10 -11.79 -1.69 8.54
C GLU A 10 -10.78 -1.39 7.43
N CYS A 11 -9.57 -1.95 7.49
CA CYS A 11 -8.59 -1.83 6.41
C CYS A 11 -9.09 -2.55 5.16
N ALA A 12 -9.58 -3.79 5.31
CA ALA A 12 -10.15 -4.56 4.20
C ALA A 12 -11.34 -3.83 3.56
N LYS A 13 -12.26 -3.30 4.39
CA LYS A 13 -13.40 -2.49 3.93
C LYS A 13 -12.95 -1.23 3.19
N ALA A 14 -11.94 -0.53 3.70
CA ALA A 14 -11.41 0.67 3.06
C ALA A 14 -10.73 0.37 1.71
N ILE A 15 -9.98 -0.75 1.61
CA ILE A 15 -9.41 -1.23 0.34
C ILE A 15 -10.52 -1.49 -0.68
N ASP A 16 -11.57 -2.23 -0.28
CA ASP A 16 -12.68 -2.55 -1.17
C ASP A 16 -13.47 -1.31 -1.59
N GLN A 17 -13.65 -0.34 -0.70
CA GLN A 17 -14.26 0.94 -1.05
C GLN A 17 -13.40 1.68 -2.09
N LEU A 18 -12.09 1.78 -1.86
CA LEU A 18 -11.16 2.49 -2.74
C LEU A 18 -11.11 1.85 -4.14
N LYS A 19 -11.18 0.52 -4.24
CA LYS A 19 -11.25 -0.24 -5.50
C LYS A 19 -12.50 0.07 -6.32
N ARG A 20 -13.61 0.39 -5.66
CA ARG A 20 -14.89 0.70 -6.31
C ARG A 20 -15.02 2.17 -6.71
N MET A 21 -14.11 3.03 -6.25
CA MET A 21 -14.12 4.45 -6.63
C MET A 21 -13.67 4.64 -8.07
N LYS A 22 -14.45 5.39 -8.86
CA LYS A 22 -14.12 5.69 -10.26
C LYS A 22 -12.87 6.58 -10.39
N ASN A 23 -12.68 7.52 -9.46
CA ASN A 23 -11.56 8.46 -9.49
C ASN A 23 -11.15 8.89 -8.07
N PRO A 24 -10.55 7.99 -7.28
CA PRO A 24 -10.14 8.30 -5.91
C PRO A 24 -9.13 9.45 -5.91
N LYS A 25 -9.24 10.32 -4.92
CA LYS A 25 -8.45 11.54 -4.74
C LYS A 25 -7.44 11.37 -3.63
N PHE A 26 -6.51 12.32 -3.53
CA PHE A 26 -5.47 12.33 -2.50
C PHE A 26 -6.01 12.06 -1.08
N PRO A 27 -7.11 12.69 -0.61
CA PRO A 27 -7.67 12.41 0.71
C PRO A 27 -8.11 10.96 0.91
N ASP A 28 -8.61 10.29 -0.13
CA ASP A 28 -9.04 8.89 -0.06
C ASP A 28 -7.84 7.97 0.20
N PHE A 29 -6.67 8.28 -0.38
CA PHE A 29 -5.44 7.54 -0.14
C PHE A 29 -4.87 7.81 1.26
N VAL A 30 -4.88 9.06 1.73
CA VAL A 30 -4.39 9.40 3.09
C VAL A 30 -5.30 8.81 4.18
N ALA A 31 -6.60 8.68 3.90
CA ALA A 31 -7.55 8.05 4.80
C ALA A 31 -7.36 6.52 4.90
N LEU A 32 -6.85 5.87 3.85
CA LEU A 32 -6.58 4.44 3.86
C LEU A 32 -5.45 4.09 4.85
N ARG A 33 -5.78 3.29 5.86
CA ARG A 33 -4.87 2.91 6.95
C ARG A 33 -5.03 1.44 7.28
N THR A 34 -4.02 0.88 7.94
CA THR A 34 -4.02 -0.51 8.41
C THR A 34 -4.78 -0.69 9.72
N TYR A 35 -5.13 0.41 10.42
CA TYR A 35 -5.81 0.41 11.73
C TYR A 35 -5.07 -0.40 12.81
N GLY A 36 -3.73 -0.40 12.74
CA GLY A 36 -2.85 -1.17 13.60
C GLY A 36 -1.72 -1.81 12.80
N GLN A 37 -0.96 -2.69 13.44
CA GLN A 37 -0.03 -3.56 12.74
C GLN A 37 -0.73 -4.86 12.34
N ASP A 38 -0.49 -5.32 11.13
CA ASP A 38 -0.88 -6.64 10.66
C ASP A 38 0.38 -7.44 10.26
N ARG A 39 0.18 -8.69 9.82
CA ARG A 39 1.28 -9.56 9.38
C ARG A 39 2.17 -8.89 8.32
N TYR A 40 1.58 -8.17 7.38
CA TYR A 40 2.31 -7.53 6.28
C TYR A 40 3.14 -6.33 6.75
N SER A 41 2.75 -5.67 7.85
CA SER A 41 3.54 -4.60 8.46
C SER A 41 4.91 -5.10 8.95
N ALA A 42 5.00 -6.35 9.38
CA ALA A 42 6.24 -6.96 9.86
C ALA A 42 7.12 -7.53 8.74
N MET A 43 6.58 -7.72 7.52
CA MET A 43 7.32 -8.38 6.44
C MET A 43 8.54 -7.56 5.99
N GLY A 44 9.69 -8.22 5.91
CA GLY A 44 10.94 -7.67 5.40
C GLY A 44 11.09 -7.82 3.88
N TRP A 45 12.19 -7.31 3.33
CA TRP A 45 12.48 -7.41 1.89
C TRP A 45 12.48 -8.86 1.40
N GLU A 46 13.08 -9.76 2.18
CA GLU A 46 13.20 -11.18 1.83
C GLU A 46 11.85 -11.88 1.61
N GLU A 47 10.82 -11.48 2.35
CA GLU A 47 9.45 -11.97 2.18
C GLU A 47 8.71 -11.22 1.08
N LEU A 48 8.91 -9.89 1.00
CA LEU A 48 8.17 -9.04 0.07
C LEU A 48 8.61 -9.23 -1.39
N GLN A 49 9.86 -9.60 -1.66
CA GLN A 49 10.33 -9.90 -3.01
C GLN A 49 9.54 -11.04 -3.66
N GLN A 50 8.92 -11.93 -2.86
CA GLN A 50 8.06 -13.01 -3.38
C GLN A 50 6.78 -12.48 -4.05
N TYR A 51 6.39 -11.23 -3.76
CA TYR A 51 5.26 -10.56 -4.41
C TYR A 51 5.68 -9.86 -5.71
N ILE A 52 6.97 -9.88 -6.07
CA ILE A 52 7.48 -9.31 -7.32
C ILE A 52 7.23 -10.31 -8.46
N ASN A 53 6.44 -9.89 -9.43
CA ASN A 53 6.13 -10.58 -10.67
C ASN A 53 5.89 -9.54 -11.77
N GLU A 54 5.50 -9.99 -12.97
CA GLU A 54 5.26 -9.11 -14.12
C GLU A 54 4.26 -7.97 -13.85
N GLN A 55 3.31 -8.15 -12.92
CA GLN A 55 2.33 -7.11 -12.60
C GLN A 55 2.85 -6.09 -11.58
N THR A 56 3.74 -6.51 -10.69
CA THR A 56 4.24 -5.68 -9.57
C THR A 56 5.63 -5.11 -9.80
N ILE A 57 6.35 -5.55 -10.83
CA ILE A 57 7.69 -5.04 -11.17
C ILE A 57 7.69 -3.51 -11.36
N VAL A 58 6.61 -2.95 -11.90
CA VAL A 58 6.41 -1.51 -12.04
C VAL A 58 6.53 -0.76 -10.70
N ILE A 59 6.26 -1.39 -9.55
CA ILE A 59 6.46 -0.74 -8.25
C ILE A 59 7.94 -0.43 -8.04
N VAL A 60 8.82 -1.38 -8.36
CA VAL A 60 10.28 -1.23 -8.21
C VAL A 60 10.81 -0.15 -9.15
N GLU A 61 10.23 -0.02 -10.34
CA GLU A 61 10.60 1.03 -11.31
C GLU A 61 10.11 2.43 -10.93
N GLN A 62 9.08 2.54 -10.09
CA GLN A 62 8.44 3.83 -9.76
C GLN A 62 8.99 4.49 -8.50
N PHE A 63 9.82 3.80 -7.71
CA PHE A 63 10.38 4.29 -6.46
C PHE A 63 11.86 3.96 -6.36
N GLU A 64 12.68 4.95 -6.02
CA GLU A 64 14.12 4.76 -5.74
C GLU A 64 14.35 4.27 -4.30
N ASP A 65 13.47 4.65 -3.38
CA ASP A 65 13.57 4.32 -1.95
C ASP A 65 12.97 2.94 -1.66
N GLU A 66 13.79 2.03 -1.16
CA GLU A 66 13.40 0.66 -0.75
C GLU A 66 12.22 0.68 0.23
N HIS A 67 12.16 1.65 1.15
CA HIS A 67 11.04 1.77 2.08
C HIS A 67 9.71 2.00 1.36
N ASN A 68 9.70 2.78 0.28
CA ASN A 68 8.52 3.04 -0.53
C ASN A 68 8.13 1.82 -1.38
N ILE A 69 9.13 1.11 -1.93
CA ILE A 69 8.91 -0.15 -2.66
C ILE A 69 8.25 -1.18 -1.73
N MET A 70 8.84 -1.40 -0.55
CA MET A 70 8.30 -2.31 0.46
C MET A 70 6.90 -1.89 0.91
N SER A 71 6.66 -0.60 1.15
CA SER A 71 5.34 -0.09 1.51
C SER A 71 4.28 -0.40 0.44
N ALA A 72 4.62 -0.21 -0.83
CA ALA A 72 3.72 -0.52 -1.95
C ALA A 72 3.45 -2.03 -2.07
N LEU A 73 4.49 -2.86 -1.97
CA LEU A 73 4.36 -4.33 -1.98
C LEU A 73 3.47 -4.82 -0.82
N ARG A 74 3.63 -4.26 0.38
CA ARG A 74 2.76 -4.58 1.53
C ARG A 74 1.29 -4.20 1.26
N TRP A 75 1.02 -3.09 0.57
CA TRP A 75 -0.34 -2.75 0.16
C TRP A 75 -0.91 -3.71 -0.89
N VAL A 76 -0.09 -4.16 -1.84
CA VAL A 76 -0.49 -5.18 -2.81
C VAL A 76 -0.79 -6.51 -2.13
N ALA A 77 0.05 -6.92 -1.18
CA ALA A 77 -0.15 -8.13 -0.39
C ALA A 77 -1.46 -8.11 0.42
N ARG A 78 -1.94 -6.91 0.78
CA ARG A 78 -3.25 -6.68 1.41
C ARG A 78 -4.45 -6.67 0.43
N GLY A 79 -4.20 -6.81 -0.87
CA GLY A 79 -5.22 -6.84 -1.90
C GLY A 79 -5.51 -5.49 -2.57
N LEU A 80 -4.69 -4.46 -2.33
CA LEU A 80 -4.79 -3.20 -3.06
C LEU A 80 -4.18 -3.34 -4.47
N PRO A 81 -4.88 -2.98 -5.55
CA PRO A 81 -4.32 -3.03 -6.90
C PRO A 81 -3.03 -2.20 -7.02
N VAL A 82 -2.08 -2.67 -7.83
CA VAL A 82 -0.75 -2.08 -8.02
C VAL A 82 -0.81 -0.57 -8.28
N SER A 83 -1.68 -0.13 -9.20
CA SER A 83 -1.82 1.29 -9.53
C SER A 83 -2.31 2.14 -8.34
N LEU A 84 -3.17 1.60 -7.48
CA LEU A 84 -3.64 2.27 -6.27
C LEU A 84 -2.59 2.23 -5.16
N ALA A 85 -1.81 1.15 -5.06
CA ALA A 85 -0.70 1.05 -4.11
C ALA A 85 0.40 2.09 -4.38
N ILE A 86 0.79 2.29 -5.64
CA ILE A 86 1.74 3.34 -6.02
C ILE A 86 1.20 4.73 -5.63
N ARG A 87 -0.08 5.00 -5.92
CA ARG A 87 -0.71 6.27 -5.57
C ARG A 87 -0.82 6.47 -4.05
N LYS A 88 -1.07 5.40 -3.30
CA LYS A 88 -1.10 5.40 -1.83
C LYS A 88 0.25 5.81 -1.26
N VAL A 89 1.33 5.15 -1.68
CA VAL A 89 2.68 5.43 -1.18
C VAL A 89 3.12 6.85 -1.53
N ARG A 90 2.80 7.34 -2.74
CA ARG A 90 3.04 8.75 -3.10
C ARG A 90 2.28 9.71 -2.19
N ALA A 91 1.01 9.43 -1.90
CA ALA A 91 0.21 10.27 -1.02
C ALA A 91 0.78 10.32 0.41
N ASP A 92 1.20 9.16 0.93
CA ASP A 92 1.86 9.06 2.24
C ASP A 92 3.18 9.83 2.26
N TYR A 93 4.02 9.64 1.23
CA TYR A 93 5.29 10.34 1.11
C TYR A 93 5.08 11.87 1.08
N SER A 94 4.10 12.37 0.33
CA SER A 94 3.78 13.80 0.34
C SER A 94 3.31 14.29 1.73
N MET A 95 2.55 13.48 2.46
CA MET A 95 2.01 13.86 3.77
C MET A 95 3.06 13.82 4.89
N TYR A 96 3.95 12.82 4.89
CA TYR A 96 4.94 12.58 5.94
C TYR A 96 6.33 13.12 5.59
N GLY A 97 6.72 13.10 4.32
CA GLY A 97 7.96 13.71 3.83
C GLY A 97 7.97 15.24 4.01
N PHE A 98 6.80 15.89 4.02
CA PHE A 98 6.69 17.31 4.36
C PHE A 98 6.90 17.60 5.86
N ARG A 99 6.53 16.65 6.75
CA ARG A 99 6.71 16.82 8.20
C ARG A 99 8.16 16.66 8.66
N GLY A 100 9.05 16.12 7.82
CA GLY A 100 10.48 15.97 8.10
C GLY A 100 11.35 17.17 7.67
N ARG A 101 10.76 18.21 7.08
CA ARG A 101 11.43 19.48 6.74
C ARG A 101 10.77 20.65 7.48
N ASN A 102 10.97 20.72 8.80
CA ASN A 102 10.79 21.95 9.56
C ASN A 102 11.65 21.90 10.83
#